data_AF-A0A4Q3YYT4-F1
#
_entry.id   AF-A0A4Q3YYT4-F1
#
_cell.length_a   1.000
_cell.length_b   1.000
_cell.length_c   1.000
_cell.angle_alpha   90.00
_cell.angle_beta   90.00
_cell.angle_gamma   90.00
#
_symmetry.space_group_name_H-M   'P 1'
#
loop_
_entity.id
_entity.type
_entity.pdbx_description
1 polymer ?
#
loop_
_entity_poly.entity_id
_entity_poly.type
_entity_poly.pdbx_seq_one_letter_code
_entity_poly.pdbx_strand_id
1 'polypeptide(L)'
;MPTASKLTGAILFGAMGLALAVLFVPALQGADAARPWHAICGVIGLWAGWSVIGARTGQGYGQAVGIGLTAAAALAVVTLFVMSFWTMISRAMRGAYDDPVEAVVRIFEFIAEYAVQLASVEIAAVLVIGGVIAGLTCEFIGRRYR
;
A
#
# COMPACT_ATOMS: atom_id res chain seq x y z
N MET A 1 -5.12 13.29 18.73
CA MET A 1 -5.73 12.25 19.59
C MET A 1 -5.92 10.97 18.77
N PRO A 2 -5.44 9.80 19.23
CA PRO A 2 -5.68 8.53 18.57
C PRO A 2 -7.12 8.08 18.85
N THR A 3 -7.97 8.05 17.83
CA THR A 3 -9.33 7.52 17.91
C THR A 3 -9.31 6.00 17.66
N ALA A 4 -10.27 5.25 18.21
CA ALA A 4 -10.39 3.81 17.95
C ALA A 4 -10.49 3.48 16.44
N SER A 5 -11.02 4.42 15.65
CA SER A 5 -11.06 4.33 14.18
C SER A 5 -9.68 4.40 13.53
N LYS A 6 -8.72 5.19 14.06
CA LYS A 6 -7.34 5.23 13.55
C LYS A 6 -6.61 3.91 13.73
N LEU A 7 -6.77 3.27 14.89
CA LEU A 7 -6.10 2.01 15.20
C LEU A 7 -6.67 0.87 14.33
N THR A 8 -7.99 0.84 14.17
CA THR A 8 -8.66 -0.14 13.31
C THR A 8 -8.23 0.03 11.84
N GLY A 9 -8.23 1.27 11.34
CA GLY A 9 -7.81 1.57 9.97
C GLY A 9 -6.37 1.15 9.72
N ALA A 10 -5.47 1.45 10.66
CA ALA A 10 -4.08 1.02 10.58
C ALA A 10 -3.95 -0.51 10.52
N ILE A 11 -4.64 -1.26 11.38
CA ILE A 11 -4.54 -2.73 11.41
C ILE A 11 -5.06 -3.33 10.09
N LEU A 12 -6.23 -2.89 9.61
CA LEU A 12 -6.82 -3.44 8.39
C LEU A 12 -5.99 -3.10 7.15
N PHE A 13 -5.49 -1.88 7.02
CA PHE A 13 -4.61 -1.52 5.92
C PHE A 13 -3.20 -2.09 6.07
N GLY A 14 -2.72 -2.33 7.29
CA GLY A 14 -1.48 -3.07 7.54
C GLY A 14 -1.58 -4.50 7.04
N ALA A 15 -2.69 -5.18 7.33
CA ALA A 15 -2.97 -6.52 6.80
C ALA A 15 -3.10 -6.50 5.26
N MET A 16 -3.78 -5.48 4.70
CA MET A 16 -3.88 -5.31 3.26
C MET A 16 -2.52 -5.05 2.61
N GLY A 17 -1.67 -4.23 3.24
CA GLY A 17 -0.29 -3.99 2.80
C GLY A 17 0.54 -5.27 2.80
N LEU A 18 0.40 -6.12 3.82
CA LEU A 18 1.05 -7.44 3.85
C LEU A 18 0.52 -8.37 2.74
N ALA A 19 -0.78 -8.38 2.48
CA ALA A 19 -1.36 -9.15 1.38
C ALA A 19 -0.81 -8.69 0.02
N LEU A 20 -0.75 -7.37 -0.21
CA LEU A 20 -0.10 -6.80 -1.39
C LEU A 20 1.37 -7.21 -1.47
N ALA A 21 2.09 -7.19 -0.35
CA ALA A 21 3.50 -7.59 -0.32
C ALA A 21 3.71 -9.00 -0.89
N VAL A 22 2.88 -9.95 -0.48
CA VAL A 22 2.90 -11.35 -0.95
C VAL A 22 2.60 -11.43 -2.44
N LEU A 23 1.61 -10.70 -2.94
CA LEU A 23 1.26 -10.65 -4.36
C LEU A 23 2.38 -10.04 -5.24
N PHE A 24 3.19 -9.17 -4.66
CA PHE A 24 4.35 -8.56 -5.33
C PHE A 24 5.66 -9.34 -5.17
N VAL A 25 5.73 -10.37 -4.29
CA VAL A 25 6.93 -11.23 -4.16
C VAL A 25 7.39 -11.84 -5.48
N PRO A 26 6.52 -12.36 -6.36
CA PRO A 26 6.95 -12.91 -7.65
C PRO A 26 7.67 -11.91 -8.55
N ALA A 27 7.41 -10.62 -8.39
CA ALA A 27 8.07 -9.55 -9.15
C ALA A 27 9.41 -9.11 -8.56
N LEU A 28 9.75 -9.55 -7.35
CA LEU A 28 11.05 -9.27 -6.74
C LEU A 28 12.06 -10.34 -7.16
N GLN A 29 13.14 -9.91 -7.80
CA GLN A 29 14.22 -10.79 -8.22
C GLN A 29 15.05 -11.27 -7.01
N GLY A 30 14.62 -12.39 -6.42
CA GLY A 30 15.38 -13.16 -5.42
C GLY A 30 14.77 -13.15 -4.01
N ALA A 31 14.82 -14.31 -3.35
CA ALA A 31 14.25 -14.54 -2.01
C ALA A 31 14.83 -13.61 -0.91
N ASP A 32 16.09 -13.18 -1.05
CA ASP A 32 16.73 -12.29 -0.08
C ASP A 32 16.15 -10.87 -0.07
N ALA A 33 15.63 -10.40 -1.20
CA ALA A 33 14.98 -9.09 -1.31
C ALA A 33 13.54 -9.10 -0.77
N ALA A 34 12.90 -10.26 -0.69
CA ALA A 34 11.51 -10.39 -0.26
C ALA A 34 11.35 -10.20 1.27
N ARG A 35 12.36 -10.54 2.08
CA ARG A 35 12.25 -10.47 3.55
C ARG A 35 12.04 -9.05 4.10
N PRO A 36 12.84 -8.02 3.71
CA PRO A 36 12.59 -6.64 4.13
C PRO A 36 11.33 -6.04 3.48
N TRP A 37 10.95 -6.53 2.29
CA TRP A 37 9.79 -6.02 1.54
C TRP A 37 8.47 -6.15 2.29
N HIS A 38 8.22 -7.32 2.92
CA HIS A 38 6.99 -7.54 3.68
C HIS A 38 6.86 -6.53 4.84
N ALA A 39 7.95 -6.24 5.55
CA ALA A 39 7.95 -5.26 6.63
C ALA A 39 7.64 -3.84 6.12
N ILE A 40 8.24 -3.46 4.98
CA ILE A 40 8.03 -2.14 4.37
C ILE A 40 6.56 -1.97 3.96
N CYS A 41 5.99 -2.93 3.23
CA CYS A 41 4.58 -2.88 2.83
C CYS A 41 3.62 -2.88 4.03
N GLY A 42 3.93 -3.64 5.09
CA GLY A 42 3.15 -3.62 6.33
C GLY A 42 3.16 -2.24 7.00
N VAL A 43 4.33 -1.58 7.07
CA VAL A 43 4.47 -0.22 7.63
C VAL A 43 3.76 0.82 6.77
N ILE A 44 3.86 0.75 5.45
CA ILE A 44 3.15 1.64 4.54
C ILE A 44 1.64 1.44 4.67
N GLY A 45 1.18 0.19 4.77
CA GLY A 45 -0.21 -0.15 5.04
C GLY A 45 -0.72 0.47 6.34
N LEU A 46 0.02 0.27 7.43
CA LEU A 46 -0.28 0.87 8.73
C LEU A 46 -0.38 2.40 8.64
N TRP A 47 0.58 3.04 7.95
CA TRP A 47 0.62 4.48 7.77
C TRP A 47 -0.54 5.01 6.92
N ALA A 48 -0.87 4.34 5.82
CA ALA A 48 -1.99 4.71 4.94
C ALA A 48 -3.33 4.59 5.68
N GLY A 49 -3.55 3.49 6.41
CA GLY A 49 -4.76 3.30 7.22
C GLY A 49 -4.90 4.32 8.34
N TRP A 50 -3.79 4.67 9.00
CA TRP A 50 -3.78 5.66 10.08
C TRP A 50 -4.03 7.09 9.58
N SER A 51 -3.37 7.47 8.49
CA SER A 51 -3.39 8.84 7.96
C SER A 51 -4.67 9.15 7.17
N VAL A 52 -5.15 8.21 6.34
CA VAL A 52 -6.24 8.48 5.39
C VAL A 52 -7.62 8.21 6.02
N ILE A 53 -7.80 7.10 6.74
CA ILE A 53 -9.12 6.69 7.23
C ILE A 53 -9.46 7.33 8.56
N GLY A 54 -8.56 7.21 9.54
CA GLY A 54 -8.90 7.56 10.91
C GLY A 54 -9.08 9.06 11.18
N ALA A 55 -8.80 9.93 10.21
CA ALA A 55 -9.14 11.35 10.27
C ALA A 55 -10.56 11.68 9.77
N ARG A 56 -11.23 10.76 9.04
CA ARG A 56 -12.45 11.04 8.26
C ARG A 56 -13.67 10.21 8.64
N THR A 57 -13.60 9.40 9.70
CA THR A 57 -14.72 8.55 10.15
C THR A 57 -15.83 9.35 10.85
N GLY A 58 -17.08 8.91 10.68
CA GLY A 58 -18.27 9.48 11.33
C GLY A 58 -19.18 10.30 10.40
N GLN A 59 -18.98 10.22 9.08
CA GLN A 59 -19.78 10.95 8.09
C GLN A 59 -20.84 10.08 7.38
N GLY A 60 -21.00 8.82 7.79
CA GLY A 60 -22.02 7.90 7.29
C GLY A 60 -21.48 6.79 6.37
N TYR A 61 -22.24 5.69 6.23
CA TYR A 61 -21.82 4.49 5.50
C TYR A 61 -21.53 4.76 4.01
N GLY A 62 -22.27 5.66 3.35
CA GLY A 62 -22.03 6.00 1.95
C GLY A 62 -20.68 6.68 1.72
N GLN A 63 -20.27 7.57 2.61
CA GLN A 63 -18.95 8.21 2.54
C GLN A 63 -17.82 7.28 2.99
N ALA A 64 -18.09 6.36 3.91
CA ALA A 64 -17.10 5.39 4.39
C ALA A 64 -16.51 4.53 3.26
N VAL A 65 -17.34 4.12 2.30
CA VAL A 65 -16.90 3.38 1.12
C VAL A 65 -15.96 4.22 0.25
N GLY A 66 -16.32 5.48 -0.01
CA GLY A 66 -15.46 6.40 -0.76
C GLY A 66 -14.12 6.68 -0.07
N ILE A 67 -14.14 6.84 1.26
CA ILE A 67 -12.92 7.03 2.06
C ILE A 67 -12.03 5.78 2.00
N GLY A 68 -12.62 4.59 2.15
CA GLY A 68 -11.91 3.32 2.08
C GLY A 68 -11.27 3.08 0.71
N LEU A 69 -12.00 3.36 -0.38
CA LEU A 69 -11.47 3.24 -1.74
C LEU A 69 -10.38 4.27 -2.03
N THR A 70 -10.53 5.50 -1.53
CA THR A 70 -9.49 6.54 -1.64
C THR A 70 -8.23 6.15 -0.88
N ALA A 71 -8.38 5.56 0.31
CA ALA A 71 -7.26 5.04 1.08
C ALA A 71 -6.56 3.87 0.36
N ALA A 72 -7.33 2.97 -0.27
CA ALA A 72 -6.77 1.90 -1.09
C ALA A 72 -6.00 2.44 -2.30
N ALA A 73 -6.54 3.43 -3.00
CA ALA A 73 -5.85 4.10 -4.10
C ALA A 73 -4.56 4.80 -3.63
N ALA A 74 -4.59 5.50 -2.50
CA ALA A 74 -3.40 6.10 -1.91
C ALA A 74 -2.35 5.05 -1.53
N LEU A 75 -2.78 3.93 -0.94
CA LEU A 75 -1.89 2.80 -0.61
C LEU A 75 -1.22 2.25 -1.88
N ALA A 76 -1.99 2.03 -2.95
CA ALA A 76 -1.48 1.56 -4.23
C ALA A 76 -0.39 2.47 -4.79
N VAL A 77 -0.66 3.78 -4.85
CA VAL A 77 0.30 4.77 -5.36
C VAL A 77 1.57 4.80 -4.51
N VAL A 78 1.45 4.86 -3.18
CA VAL A 78 2.61 4.89 -2.29
C VAL A 78 3.41 3.59 -2.37
N THR A 79 2.74 2.44 -2.44
CA THR A 79 3.40 1.13 -2.58
C THR A 79 4.18 1.07 -3.88
N LEU A 80 3.60 1.55 -4.99
CA LEU A 80 4.26 1.59 -6.29
C LEU A 80 5.54 2.43 -6.24
N PHE A 81 5.47 3.66 -5.72
CA PHE A 81 6.65 4.51 -5.59
C PHE A 81 7.73 3.85 -4.73
N VAL A 82 7.37 3.36 -3.54
CA VAL A 82 8.35 2.74 -2.63
C VAL A 82 8.95 1.47 -3.25
N MET A 83 8.17 0.68 -3.99
CA MET A 83 8.66 -0.50 -4.70
C MET A 83 9.71 -0.12 -5.75
N SER A 84 9.41 0.86 -6.60
CA SER A 84 10.33 1.33 -7.64
C SER A 84 11.64 1.84 -7.04
N PHE A 85 11.58 2.63 -5.97
CA PHE A 85 12.77 3.10 -5.25
C PHE A 85 13.56 1.96 -4.61
N TRP A 86 12.87 1.02 -3.95
CA TRP A 86 13.51 -0.13 -3.31
C TRP A 86 14.25 -1.01 -4.31
N THR A 87 13.60 -1.32 -5.45
CA THR A 87 14.20 -2.10 -6.53
C THR A 87 15.41 -1.38 -7.14
N MET A 88 15.31 -0.07 -7.37
CA MET A 88 16.44 0.73 -7.86
C MET A 88 17.63 0.70 -6.89
N ILE A 89 17.40 0.97 -5.59
CA ILE A 89 18.46 0.96 -4.56
C ILE A 89 19.07 -0.43 -4.46
N SER A 90 18.25 -1.48 -4.46
CA SER A 90 18.71 -2.87 -4.37
C SER A 90 19.57 -3.28 -5.57
N ARG A 91 19.22 -2.84 -6.78
CA ARG A 91 20.02 -3.08 -7.99
C ARG A 91 21.29 -2.22 -8.01
N ALA A 92 21.22 -0.97 -7.57
CA ALA A 92 22.37 -0.08 -7.45
C ALA A 92 23.42 -0.61 -6.48
N MET A 93 23.00 -1.14 -5.31
CA MET A 93 23.90 -1.77 -4.34
C MET A 93 24.59 -3.03 -4.86
N ARG A 94 24.06 -3.67 -5.92
CA ARG A 94 24.68 -4.82 -6.59
C ARG A 94 25.64 -4.41 -7.72
N GLY A 95 25.90 -3.11 -7.89
CA GLY A 95 26.72 -2.59 -8.97
C GLY A 95 26.09 -2.77 -10.36
N ALA A 96 24.75 -2.87 -10.43
CA ALA A 96 24.04 -3.16 -11.68
C ALA A 96 23.86 -1.92 -12.59
N TYR A 97 24.38 -0.76 -12.20
CA TYR A 97 24.30 0.48 -12.97
C TYR A 97 25.69 1.06 -13.15
N ASP A 98 26.07 1.33 -14.40
CA ASP A 98 27.35 1.94 -14.76
C ASP A 98 27.31 3.48 -14.64
N ASP A 99 26.11 4.08 -14.74
CA ASP A 99 25.90 5.53 -14.70
C ASP A 99 24.70 5.90 -13.78
N PRO A 100 24.82 6.88 -12.87
CA PRO A 100 23.72 7.41 -12.07
C PRO A 100 22.51 7.88 -12.90
N VAL A 101 22.72 8.38 -14.12
CA VAL A 101 21.63 8.83 -15.00
C VAL A 101 20.79 7.64 -15.45
N GLU A 102 21.40 6.49 -15.74
CA GLU A 102 20.68 5.27 -16.08
C GLU A 102 19.79 4.82 -14.92
N ALA A 103 20.30 4.86 -13.69
CA ALA A 103 19.53 4.49 -12.51
C ALA A 103 18.23 5.32 -12.36
N VAL A 104 18.28 6.63 -12.65
CA VAL A 104 17.10 7.51 -12.56
C VAL A 104 16.07 7.20 -13.65
N VAL A 105 16.51 6.95 -14.89
CA VAL A 105 15.60 6.60 -16.00
C VAL A 105 14.89 5.27 -15.71
N ARG A 106 15.61 4.30 -15.13
CA ARG A 106 15.07 2.98 -14.75
C ARG A 106 13.95 3.05 -13.70
N ILE A 107 13.89 4.10 -12.88
CA ILE A 107 12.77 4.28 -11.94
C ILE A 107 11.45 4.35 -12.70
N PHE A 108 11.39 5.10 -13.81
CA PHE A 108 10.16 5.24 -14.60
C PHE A 108 9.74 3.93 -15.26
N GLU A 109 10.70 3.11 -15.68
CA GLU A 109 10.42 1.75 -16.18
C GLU A 109 9.81 0.88 -15.08
N PHE A 110 10.39 0.87 -13.88
CA PHE A 110 9.82 0.12 -12.75
C PHE A 110 8.44 0.64 -12.35
N ILE A 111 8.23 1.95 -12.36
CA ILE A 111 6.91 2.55 -12.10
C ILE A 111 5.89 2.01 -13.11
N ALA A 112 6.23 1.99 -14.40
CA ALA A 112 5.33 1.49 -15.45
C ALA A 112 5.06 -0.02 -15.32
N GLU A 113 6.10 -0.82 -15.08
CA GLU A 113 6.00 -2.28 -14.90
C GLU A 113 5.12 -2.62 -13.69
N TYR A 114 5.38 -1.98 -12.55
CA TYR A 114 4.57 -2.18 -11.35
C TYR A 114 3.16 -1.60 -11.48
N ALA A 115 2.95 -0.52 -12.24
CA ALA A 115 1.61 0.00 -12.52
C ALA A 115 0.76 -1.02 -13.27
N VAL A 116 1.31 -1.67 -14.30
CA VAL A 116 0.63 -2.73 -15.05
C VAL A 116 0.34 -3.93 -14.14
N GLN A 117 1.28 -4.31 -13.30
CA GLN A 117 1.07 -5.39 -12.34
C GLN A 117 -0.02 -5.05 -11.32
N LEU A 118 -0.05 -3.81 -10.82
CA LEU A 118 -1.04 -3.33 -9.86
C LEU A 118 -2.45 -3.27 -10.48
N ALA A 119 -2.53 -3.07 -11.81
CA ALA A 119 -3.76 -3.17 -12.59
C ALA A 119 -4.23 -4.63 -12.84
N SER A 120 -3.50 -5.64 -12.38
CA SER A 120 -3.95 -7.03 -12.45
C SER A 120 -5.26 -7.23 -11.68
N VAL A 121 -6.12 -8.11 -12.19
CA VAL A 121 -7.45 -8.39 -11.61
C VAL A 121 -7.35 -8.78 -10.13
N GLU A 122 -6.33 -9.56 -9.77
CA GLU A 122 -6.13 -10.02 -8.39
C GLU A 122 -5.82 -8.84 -7.43
N ILE A 123 -4.87 -7.99 -7.80
CA ILE A 123 -4.46 -6.85 -6.97
C ILE A 123 -5.56 -5.79 -6.90
N ALA A 124 -6.21 -5.52 -8.04
CA ALA A 124 -7.36 -4.62 -8.10
C ALA A 124 -8.51 -5.12 -7.23
N ALA A 125 -8.82 -6.43 -7.25
CA ALA A 125 -9.84 -7.02 -6.40
C ALA A 125 -9.51 -6.86 -4.91
N VAL A 126 -8.26 -7.11 -4.51
CA VAL A 126 -7.82 -6.93 -3.11
C VAL A 126 -7.94 -5.48 -2.67
N LEU A 127 -7.51 -4.52 -3.51
CA LEU A 127 -7.59 -3.09 -3.20
C LEU A 127 -9.04 -2.59 -3.09
N VAL A 128 -9.90 -3.00 -4.02
CA VAL A 128 -11.31 -2.56 -4.03
C VAL A 128 -12.08 -3.21 -2.88
N ILE A 129 -12.04 -4.54 -2.77
CA ILE A 129 -12.79 -5.27 -1.74
C ILE A 129 -12.23 -4.95 -0.36
N GLY A 130 -10.90 -4.96 -0.21
CA GLY A 130 -10.23 -4.63 1.05
C GLY A 130 -10.47 -3.18 1.47
N GLY A 131 -10.41 -2.23 0.53
CA GLY A 131 -10.72 -0.83 0.78
C GLY A 131 -12.16 -0.61 1.24
N VAL A 132 -13.14 -1.25 0.60
CA VAL A 132 -14.56 -1.17 0.98
C VAL A 132 -14.79 -1.74 2.38
N ILE A 133 -14.30 -2.97 2.64
CA ILE A 133 -14.45 -3.62 3.94
C ILE A 133 -13.80 -2.76 5.03
N ALA A 134 -12.56 -2.32 4.82
CA ALA A 134 -11.85 -1.52 5.79
C ALA A 134 -12.53 -0.16 6.06
N GLY A 135 -13.05 0.50 5.03
CA GLY A 135 -13.83 1.74 5.18
C GLY A 135 -15.09 1.52 6.03
N LEU A 136 -15.87 0.49 5.73
CA LEU A 136 -17.09 0.16 6.46
C LEU A 136 -16.82 -0.22 7.92
N THR A 137 -15.81 -1.07 8.16
CA THR A 137 -15.43 -1.49 9.52
C THR A 137 -14.93 -0.30 10.35
N CYS A 138 -14.14 0.60 9.76
CA CYS A 138 -13.67 1.80 10.45
C CYS A 138 -14.80 2.77 10.78
N GLU A 139 -15.80 2.90 9.91
CA GLU A 139 -16.98 3.73 10.16
C GLU A 139 -17.87 3.14 11.27
N PHE A 140 -18.04 1.81 11.29
CA PHE A 140 -18.79 1.13 12.34
C PHE A 140 -18.15 1.34 13.72
N ILE A 141 -16.83 1.14 13.81
CA ILE A 141 -16.08 1.33 15.05
C ILE A 141 -16.00 2.81 15.44
N GLY A 142 -15.78 3.70 14.47
CA GLY A 142 -15.72 5.15 14.71
C GLY A 142 -17.04 5.74 15.21
N ARG A 143 -18.19 5.16 14.83
CA ARG A 143 -19.50 5.54 15.39
C ARG A 143 -19.79 4.90 16.74
N ARG A 144 -19.31 3.68 16.99
CA ARG A 144 -19.54 2.94 18.24
C ARG A 144 -18.73 3.54 19.40
N TYR A 145 -17.51 4.01 19.14
CA TYR A 145 -16.53 4.44 20.15
C TYR A 145 -16.10 5.90 19.98
N ARG A 146 -17.06 6.78 19.69
CA ARG A 146 -16.83 8.22 19.47
C ARG A 146 -16.37 8.93 20.73
#